data_AF-A0A453ANM2-F1
#
_entry.id   AF-A0A453ANM2-F1
#
_cell.length_a   1.000
_cell.length_b   1.000
_cell.length_c   1.000
_cell.angle_alpha   90.00
_cell.angle_beta   90.00
_cell.angle_gamma   90.00
#
_symmetry.space_group_name_H-M   'P 1'
#
loop_
_entity.id
_entity.type
_entity.pdbx_description
1 polymer ?
#
loop_
_entity_poly.entity_id
_entity_poly.type
_entity_poly.pdbx_seq_one_letter_code
_entity_poly.pdbx_strand_id
1 'polypeptide(L)'
;EAMIAAGIKANIYHGKMGSKAREESHRSFVRDEVLVMVATIAFGMGIDKPDVRCVIHYGCPKSLESYYQESGRCGRDGLPSVCWLYYQRSDFAKADFYCSEATNATQKNAIMDSFMAAQKYCLLATCRRKSLLQYFGEERYTDCGNCDNCTGTKNERDLSKESFLLLSCVKSCGGRWGLNMPVDVLRGSRVKKIVEKNYDKLPMHAMGKDYPPNWWKALGSLLMAHGYLKETVSDGFRLVR
;
A
#
# COMPACT_ATOMS: atom_id res chain seq x y z
N GLU A 1 -8.32 -25.40 -1.94
CA GLU A 1 -9.25 -25.96 -2.95
C GLU A 1 -8.91 -25.51 -4.37
N ALA A 2 -9.01 -24.21 -4.71
CA ALA A 2 -8.75 -23.73 -6.08
C ALA A 2 -7.40 -24.17 -6.67
N MET A 3 -6.30 -24.10 -5.89
CA MET A 3 -4.98 -24.56 -6.34
C MET A 3 -4.95 -26.07 -6.65
N ILE A 4 -5.59 -26.89 -5.80
CA ILE A 4 -5.65 -28.34 -5.98
C ILE A 4 -6.48 -28.68 -7.22
N ALA A 5 -7.61 -27.98 -7.44
CA ALA A 5 -8.42 -28.12 -8.64
C ALA A 5 -7.66 -27.74 -9.92
N ALA A 6 -6.69 -26.83 -9.82
CA ALA A 6 -5.78 -26.47 -10.90
C ALA A 6 -4.58 -27.44 -11.05
N GLY A 7 -4.53 -28.55 -10.29
CA GLY A 7 -3.45 -29.54 -10.34
C GLY A 7 -2.19 -29.14 -9.57
N ILE A 8 -2.23 -28.10 -8.74
CA ILE A 8 -1.10 -27.63 -7.95
C ILE A 8 -1.06 -28.38 -6.62
N LYS A 9 0.09 -29.00 -6.31
CA LYS A 9 0.36 -29.62 -5.01
C LYS A 9 0.49 -28.54 -3.93
N ALA A 10 -0.61 -28.28 -3.24
CA ALA A 10 -0.70 -27.23 -2.25
C ALA A 10 -1.28 -27.75 -0.92
N ASN A 11 -0.85 -27.14 0.18
CA ASN A 11 -1.43 -27.38 1.51
C ASN A 11 -1.72 -26.04 2.21
N ILE A 12 -2.41 -26.10 3.36
CA ILE A 12 -2.76 -24.93 4.17
C ILE A 12 -2.04 -24.93 5.52
N TYR A 13 -1.79 -23.74 6.06
CA TYR A 13 -1.30 -23.56 7.42
C TYR A 13 -1.91 -22.33 8.08
N HIS A 14 -2.68 -22.51 9.16
CA HIS A 14 -3.21 -21.40 9.95
C HIS A 14 -3.40 -21.77 11.42
N GLY A 15 -3.49 -20.75 12.29
CA GLY A 15 -3.56 -20.93 13.75
C GLY A 15 -4.77 -21.75 14.24
N LYS A 16 -5.85 -21.83 13.46
CA LYS A 16 -7.04 -22.66 13.79
C LYS A 16 -6.89 -24.16 13.45
N MET A 17 -5.78 -24.59 12.85
CA MET A 17 -5.55 -26.01 12.54
C MET A 17 -5.11 -26.79 13.79
N GLY A 18 -5.54 -28.05 13.90
CA GLY A 18 -5.06 -28.97 14.92
C GLY A 18 -3.54 -29.19 14.84
N SER A 19 -2.91 -29.48 15.99
CA SER A 19 -1.44 -29.59 16.08
C SER A 19 -0.85 -30.59 15.07
N LYS A 20 -1.44 -31.80 14.99
CA LYS A 20 -0.99 -32.84 14.04
C LYS A 20 -1.10 -32.40 12.58
N ALA A 21 -2.19 -31.69 12.23
CA ALA A 21 -2.38 -31.19 10.88
C ALA A 21 -1.35 -30.10 10.51
N ARG A 22 -1.01 -29.21 11.46
CA ARG A 22 0.06 -28.20 11.26
C ARG A 22 1.42 -28.83 11.07
N GLU A 23 1.75 -29.82 11.89
CA GLU A 23 3.01 -30.57 11.80
C GLU A 23 3.13 -31.28 10.44
N GLU A 24 2.06 -31.94 9.99
CA GLU A 24 2.02 -32.62 8.70
C GLU A 24 2.14 -31.64 7.52
N SER A 25 1.40 -30.53 7.54
CA SER A 25 1.53 -29.47 6.55
C SER A 25 2.96 -28.93 6.49
N HIS A 26 3.56 -28.65 7.64
CA HIS A 26 4.93 -28.17 7.72
C HIS A 26 5.93 -29.21 7.16
N ARG A 27 5.82 -30.47 7.58
CA ARG A 27 6.66 -31.59 7.13
C ARG A 27 6.59 -31.77 5.62
N SER A 28 5.38 -31.81 5.06
CA SER A 28 5.16 -32.00 3.62
C SER A 28 5.77 -30.86 2.78
N PHE A 29 5.77 -29.64 3.30
CA PHE A 29 6.38 -28.49 2.62
C PHE A 29 7.92 -28.52 2.70
N VAL A 30 8.48 -28.84 3.87
CA VAL A 30 9.94 -28.93 4.05
C VAL A 30 10.54 -30.05 3.19
N ARG A 31 9.81 -31.14 2.97
CA ARG A 31 10.21 -32.31 2.18
C ARG A 31 9.87 -32.23 0.69
N ASP A 32 9.36 -31.09 0.21
CA ASP A 32 8.95 -30.90 -1.19
C ASP A 32 7.84 -31.86 -1.67
N GLU A 33 7.09 -32.46 -0.74
CA GLU A 33 5.90 -33.26 -1.04
C GLU A 33 4.76 -32.36 -1.57
N VAL A 34 4.67 -31.13 -1.02
CA VAL A 34 3.87 -30.03 -1.54
C VAL A 34 4.75 -28.85 -1.93
N LEU A 35 4.43 -28.22 -3.06
CA LEU A 35 5.23 -27.13 -3.62
C LEU A 35 4.74 -25.75 -3.16
N VAL A 36 3.48 -25.67 -2.71
CA VAL A 36 2.85 -24.42 -2.30
C VAL A 36 2.24 -24.57 -0.91
N MET A 37 2.58 -23.66 -0.01
CA MET A 37 1.90 -23.51 1.27
C MET A 37 1.08 -22.22 1.28
N VAL A 38 -0.23 -22.35 1.49
CA VAL A 38 -1.12 -21.21 1.69
C VAL A 38 -1.27 -20.98 3.18
N ALA A 39 -0.76 -19.85 3.66
CA ALA A 39 -0.61 -19.64 5.09
C ALA A 39 -1.07 -18.27 5.59
N THR A 40 -1.49 -18.23 6.85
CA THR A 40 -1.54 -16.97 7.61
C THR A 40 -0.21 -16.72 8.33
N ILE A 41 -0.09 -15.58 9.01
CA ILE A 41 1.09 -15.18 9.80
C ILE A 41 1.56 -16.28 10.77
N ALA A 42 0.66 -17.18 11.19
CA ALA A 42 0.97 -18.31 12.06
C ALA A 42 2.07 -19.25 11.50
N PHE A 43 2.30 -19.28 10.19
CA PHE A 43 3.35 -20.08 9.57
C PHE A 43 4.74 -19.42 9.72
N GLY A 44 4.82 -18.17 10.17
CA GLY A 44 6.07 -17.40 10.18
C GLY A 44 7.11 -17.85 11.21
N MET A 45 6.72 -18.38 12.36
CA MET A 45 7.73 -18.75 13.37
C MET A 45 8.21 -20.18 13.11
N GLY A 46 9.46 -20.34 12.65
CA GLY A 46 10.14 -21.63 12.65
C GLY A 46 10.30 -22.39 11.33
N ILE A 47 9.85 -21.84 10.19
CA ILE A 47 10.21 -22.45 8.89
C ILE A 47 11.65 -22.12 8.56
N ASP A 48 12.44 -23.15 8.40
CA ASP A 48 13.79 -23.08 7.88
C ASP A 48 13.93 -23.94 6.62
N LYS A 49 13.27 -23.50 5.54
CA LYS A 49 13.41 -24.07 4.20
C LYS A 49 14.25 -23.09 3.37
N PRO A 50 15.50 -23.40 3.02
CA PRO A 50 16.41 -22.42 2.44
C PRO A 50 16.07 -22.05 0.98
N ASP A 51 15.38 -22.96 0.29
CA ASP A 51 15.15 -22.96 -1.15
C ASP A 51 13.74 -22.49 -1.56
N VAL A 52 13.08 -21.68 -0.73
CA VAL A 52 11.81 -21.06 -1.10
C VAL A 52 12.04 -20.06 -2.24
N ARG A 53 11.47 -20.34 -3.42
CA ARG A 53 11.64 -19.53 -4.64
C ARG A 53 10.67 -18.36 -4.77
N CYS A 54 9.51 -18.47 -4.15
CA CYS A 54 8.46 -17.48 -4.28
C CYS A 54 7.71 -17.27 -2.96
N VAL A 55 7.55 -16.01 -2.55
CA VAL A 55 6.60 -15.60 -1.51
C VAL A 55 5.54 -14.74 -2.16
N ILE A 56 4.26 -15.03 -1.87
CA ILE A 56 3.13 -14.25 -2.39
C ILE A 56 2.34 -13.67 -1.22
N HIS A 57 2.32 -12.35 -1.14
CA HIS A 57 1.42 -11.59 -0.28
C HIS A 57 0.13 -11.30 -1.05
N TYR A 58 -0.99 -11.77 -0.52
CA TYR A 58 -2.32 -11.55 -1.10
C TYR A 58 -3.14 -10.60 -0.19
N GLY A 59 -2.89 -9.31 -0.35
CA GLY A 59 -3.43 -8.21 0.43
C GLY A 59 -2.32 -7.29 0.96
N CYS A 60 -2.68 -6.05 1.32
CA CYS A 60 -1.77 -5.13 1.99
C CYS A 60 -1.23 -5.75 3.30
N PRO A 61 0.11 -5.75 3.53
CA PRO A 61 0.69 -6.20 4.79
C PRO A 61 0.18 -5.37 5.97
N LYS A 62 0.17 -5.97 7.16
CA LYS A 62 -0.19 -5.26 8.41
C LYS A 62 0.84 -4.19 8.78
N SER A 63 2.10 -4.47 8.49
CA SER A 63 3.22 -3.56 8.70
C SER A 63 4.37 -3.90 7.75
N LEU A 64 5.36 -3.01 7.65
CA LEU A 64 6.56 -3.26 6.84
C LEU A 64 7.48 -4.31 7.48
N GLU A 65 7.49 -4.41 8.81
CA GLU A 65 8.21 -5.43 9.57
C GLU A 65 7.69 -6.83 9.25
N SER A 66 6.36 -7.02 9.28
CA SER A 66 5.76 -8.30 8.88
C SER A 66 6.10 -8.64 7.44
N TYR A 67 5.96 -7.67 6.53
CA TYR A 67 6.32 -7.88 5.13
C TYR A 67 7.79 -8.26 4.96
N TYR A 68 8.71 -7.57 5.62
CA TYR A 68 10.14 -7.85 5.56
C TYR A 68 10.48 -9.24 6.08
N GLN A 69 9.91 -9.62 7.23
CA GLN A 69 10.12 -10.95 7.82
C GLN A 69 9.55 -12.07 6.94
N GLU A 70 8.38 -11.86 6.35
CA GLU A 70 7.69 -12.85 5.51
C GLU A 70 8.37 -13.01 4.16
N SER A 71 8.70 -11.90 3.49
CA SER A 71 9.45 -11.91 2.21
C SER A 71 10.86 -12.47 2.37
N GLY A 72 11.52 -12.21 3.50
CA GLY A 72 12.85 -12.74 3.83
C GLY A 72 12.94 -14.26 4.06
N ARG A 73 11.84 -15.00 3.89
CA ARG A 73 11.85 -16.47 3.82
C ARG A 73 12.32 -16.98 2.46
N CYS A 74 12.18 -16.15 1.44
CA CYS A 74 12.56 -16.48 0.08
C CYS A 74 14.10 -16.46 -0.05
N GLY A 75 14.67 -17.44 -0.75
CA GLY A 75 16.05 -17.36 -1.22
C GLY A 75 17.13 -17.30 -0.15
N ARG A 76 16.97 -18.03 0.97
CA ARG A 76 18.03 -18.10 2.00
C ARG A 76 19.27 -18.88 1.54
N ASP A 77 19.12 -19.70 0.51
CA ASP A 77 20.21 -20.33 -0.24
C ASP A 77 20.99 -19.35 -1.15
N GLY A 78 20.57 -18.09 -1.23
CA GLY A 78 21.19 -17.06 -2.08
C GLY A 78 20.81 -17.14 -3.55
N LEU A 79 19.96 -18.09 -3.96
CA LEU A 79 19.52 -18.24 -5.35
C LEU A 79 18.40 -17.25 -5.71
N PRO A 80 18.27 -16.88 -7.00
CA PRO A 80 17.22 -15.98 -7.47
C PRO A 80 15.84 -16.41 -6.99
N SER A 81 15.14 -15.46 -6.38
CA SER A 81 13.86 -15.68 -5.72
C SER A 81 13.00 -14.42 -5.83
N VAL A 82 11.67 -14.56 -5.80
CA VAL A 82 10.73 -13.46 -6.07
C VAL A 82 9.72 -13.31 -4.94
N CYS A 83 9.38 -12.05 -4.62
CA CYS A 83 8.30 -11.72 -3.72
C CYS A 83 7.23 -10.94 -4.50
N TRP A 84 6.03 -11.49 -4.56
CA TRP A 84 4.87 -10.84 -5.19
C TRP A 84 3.97 -10.24 -4.13
N LEU A 85 3.60 -8.97 -4.31
CA LEU A 85 2.63 -8.29 -3.45
C LEU A 85 1.43 -7.87 -4.28
N TYR A 86 0.32 -8.59 -4.10
CA TYR A 86 -0.98 -8.23 -4.65
C TYR A 86 -1.75 -7.42 -3.60
N TYR A 87 -2.27 -6.27 -3.98
CA TYR A 87 -3.11 -5.45 -3.10
C TYR A 87 -4.19 -4.74 -3.90
N GLN A 88 -5.26 -4.38 -3.20
CA GLN A 88 -6.35 -3.55 -3.72
C GLN A 88 -6.61 -2.40 -2.76
N ARG A 89 -7.17 -1.29 -3.27
CA ARG A 89 -7.45 -0.10 -2.44
C ARG A 89 -8.36 -0.38 -1.25
N SER A 90 -9.26 -1.37 -1.38
CA SER A 90 -10.14 -1.83 -0.29
C SER A 90 -9.35 -2.45 0.87
N ASP A 91 -8.13 -2.96 0.65
CA ASP A 91 -7.27 -3.46 1.73
C ASP A 91 -6.86 -2.36 2.70
N PHE A 92 -6.83 -1.10 2.24
CA PHE A 92 -6.43 0.05 3.06
C PHE A 92 -7.51 0.47 4.08
N ALA A 93 -8.74 -0.01 3.91
CA ALA A 93 -9.82 0.22 4.88
C ALA A 93 -9.69 -0.64 6.16
N LYS A 94 -8.71 -1.54 6.23
CA LYS A 94 -8.50 -2.45 7.37
C LYS A 94 -7.78 -1.79 8.56
N ALA A 95 -7.50 -0.50 8.52
CA ALA A 95 -6.84 0.24 9.61
C ALA A 95 -7.59 0.10 10.93
N ASP A 96 -8.91 0.32 10.93
CA ASP A 96 -9.73 0.25 12.14
C ASP A 96 -9.77 -1.17 12.72
N PHE A 97 -9.73 -2.19 11.86
CA PHE A 97 -9.65 -3.58 12.28
C PHE A 97 -8.33 -3.89 12.98
N TYR A 98 -7.19 -3.38 12.51
CA TYR A 98 -5.92 -3.59 13.22
C TYR A 98 -5.81 -2.78 14.52
N CYS A 99 -6.50 -1.64 14.58
CA CYS A 99 -6.56 -0.82 15.78
C CYS A 99 -7.54 -1.34 16.84
N SER A 100 -8.40 -2.33 16.55
CA SER A 100 -9.45 -2.76 17.48
C SER A 100 -8.91 -3.43 18.74
N GLU A 101 -7.70 -4.00 18.68
CA GLU A 101 -7.03 -4.65 19.82
C GLU A 101 -6.13 -3.67 20.61
N ALA A 102 -6.07 -2.40 20.23
CA ALA A 102 -5.25 -1.41 20.92
C ALA A 102 -5.88 -1.02 22.27
N THR A 103 -5.07 -1.09 23.33
CA THR A 103 -5.50 -0.81 24.71
C THR A 103 -5.39 0.67 25.09
N ASN A 104 -4.59 1.45 24.36
CA ASN A 104 -4.36 2.86 24.62
C ASN A 104 -4.05 3.65 23.33
N ALA A 105 -4.10 4.98 23.43
CA ALA A 105 -3.90 5.88 22.30
C ALA A 105 -2.50 5.77 21.67
N THR A 106 -1.46 5.59 22.48
CA THR A 106 -0.08 5.44 22.00
C THR A 106 0.08 4.18 21.16
N GLN A 107 -0.46 3.05 21.63
CA GLN A 107 -0.46 1.79 20.90
C GLN A 107 -1.26 1.90 19.60
N LYS A 108 -2.42 2.56 19.64
CA LYS A 108 -3.24 2.81 18.45
C LYS A 108 -2.48 3.62 17.40
N ASN A 109 -1.79 4.68 17.81
CA ASN A 109 -0.99 5.51 16.90
C ASN A 109 0.16 4.71 16.29
N ALA A 110 0.89 3.93 17.09
CA ALA A 110 1.99 3.10 16.58
C ALA A 110 1.52 2.05 15.55
N ILE A 111 0.37 1.40 15.79
CA ILE A 111 -0.24 0.46 14.84
C ILE A 111 -0.62 1.20 13.54
N MET A 112 -1.22 2.37 13.67
CA MET A 112 -1.63 3.18 12.53
C MET A 112 -0.43 3.63 11.69
N ASP A 113 0.64 4.11 12.33
CA ASP A 113 1.87 4.53 11.66
C ASP A 113 2.51 3.37 10.90
N SER A 114 2.58 2.20 11.54
CA SER A 114 3.10 0.97 10.92
C SER A 114 2.28 0.53 9.71
N PHE A 115 0.95 0.61 9.81
CA PHE A 115 0.06 0.27 8.70
C PHE A 115 0.14 1.29 7.57
N MET A 116 0.21 2.60 7.88
CA MET A 116 0.41 3.65 6.89
C MET A 116 1.74 3.47 6.13
N ALA A 117 2.79 3.02 6.80
CA ALA A 117 4.06 2.69 6.14
C ALA A 117 3.90 1.54 5.13
N ALA A 118 3.15 0.48 5.48
CA ALA A 118 2.85 -0.62 4.56
C ALA A 118 1.99 -0.17 3.36
N GLN A 119 1.01 0.71 3.57
CA GLN A 119 0.22 1.29 2.49
C GLN A 119 1.08 2.12 1.54
N LYS A 120 1.94 2.99 2.10
CA LYS A 120 2.91 3.78 1.33
C LYS A 120 3.81 2.84 0.52
N TYR A 121 4.22 1.71 1.09
CA TYR A 121 5.04 0.74 0.39
C TYR A 121 4.34 0.12 -0.82
N CYS A 122 3.07 -0.23 -0.69
CA CYS A 122 2.27 -0.75 -1.80
C CYS A 122 2.22 0.25 -2.98
N LEU A 123 2.04 1.54 -2.67
CA LEU A 123 1.78 2.60 -3.64
C LEU A 123 3.03 3.30 -4.21
N LEU A 124 4.22 3.04 -3.67
CA LEU A 124 5.42 3.77 -4.06
C LEU A 124 5.75 3.55 -5.55
N ALA A 125 6.24 4.60 -6.20
CA ALA A 125 6.72 4.57 -7.59
C ALA A 125 8.26 4.61 -7.71
N THR A 126 8.96 4.72 -6.58
CA THR A 126 10.44 4.71 -6.49
C THR A 126 10.99 3.29 -6.33
N CYS A 127 12.31 3.11 -6.18
CA CYS A 127 12.85 1.77 -5.90
C CYS A 127 12.28 1.18 -4.60
N ARG A 128 11.63 0.01 -4.68
CA ARG A 128 11.07 -0.70 -3.51
C ARG A 128 12.13 -1.04 -2.47
N ARG A 129 13.27 -1.57 -2.92
CA ARG A 129 14.35 -1.99 -2.01
C ARG A 129 14.94 -0.80 -1.26
N LYS A 130 15.18 0.31 -1.95
CA LYS A 130 15.67 1.55 -1.34
C LYS A 130 14.73 2.04 -0.25
N SER A 131 13.43 2.12 -0.55
CA SER A 131 12.42 2.55 0.44
C SER A 131 12.29 1.58 1.63
N LEU A 132 12.42 0.27 1.40
CA LEU A 132 12.37 -0.74 2.46
C LEU A 132 13.56 -0.63 3.40
N LEU A 133 14.78 -0.50 2.86
CA LEU A 133 16.00 -0.33 3.66
C LEU A 133 15.97 0.98 4.47
N GLN A 134 15.56 2.07 3.84
CA GLN A 134 15.43 3.37 4.51
C GLN A 134 14.47 3.32 5.70
N TYR A 135 13.38 2.55 5.59
CA TYR A 135 12.44 2.35 6.69
C TYR A 135 13.10 1.72 7.93
N PHE A 136 14.06 0.81 7.73
CA PHE A 136 14.85 0.19 8.79
C PHE A 136 16.11 0.98 9.18
N GLY A 137 16.27 2.21 8.70
CA GLY A 137 17.42 3.05 8.99
C GLY A 137 18.68 2.71 8.19
N GLU A 138 18.57 1.86 7.17
CA GLU A 138 19.67 1.55 6.25
C GLU A 138 19.69 2.52 5.07
N GLU A 139 20.78 3.27 4.91
CA GLU A 139 20.94 4.17 3.79
C GLU A 139 21.41 3.45 2.53
N ARG A 140 20.66 3.63 1.44
CA ARG A 140 21.06 3.20 0.10
C ARG A 140 20.87 4.34 -0.88
N TYR A 141 21.96 4.81 -1.47
CA TYR A 141 21.90 5.94 -2.39
C TYR A 141 21.39 5.55 -3.79
N THR A 142 21.65 4.31 -4.23
CA THR A 142 21.31 3.82 -5.56
C THR A 142 20.09 2.92 -5.60
N ASP A 143 19.32 3.02 -6.68
CA ASP A 143 18.23 2.10 -6.99
C ASP A 143 18.74 0.67 -7.18
N CYS A 144 17.92 -0.33 -6.86
CA CYS A 144 18.40 -1.72 -6.79
C CYS A 144 18.52 -2.45 -8.13
N GLY A 145 17.89 -1.92 -9.20
CA GLY A 145 17.87 -2.59 -10.51
C GLY A 145 17.11 -3.92 -10.57
N ASN A 146 16.44 -4.35 -9.49
CA ASN A 146 15.85 -5.69 -9.37
C ASN A 146 14.48 -5.72 -8.68
N CYS A 147 13.78 -4.59 -8.60
CA CYS A 147 12.37 -4.55 -8.22
C CYS A 147 11.53 -4.10 -9.41
N ASP A 148 10.24 -4.41 -9.40
CA ASP A 148 9.25 -3.98 -10.40
C ASP A 148 9.32 -2.49 -10.76
N ASN A 149 9.59 -1.59 -9.80
CA ASN A 149 9.72 -0.16 -10.10
C ASN A 149 11.07 0.21 -10.77
N CYS A 150 12.10 -0.62 -10.64
CA CYS A 150 13.39 -0.43 -11.30
C CYS A 150 13.46 -1.13 -12.66
N THR A 151 12.79 -2.28 -12.81
CA THR A 151 12.83 -3.11 -14.02
C THR A 151 11.62 -2.89 -14.92
N GLY A 152 10.52 -2.36 -14.39
CA GLY A 152 9.33 -2.04 -15.14
C GLY A 152 9.54 -0.85 -16.08
N THR A 153 8.86 -0.88 -17.23
CA THR A 153 8.77 0.27 -18.13
C THR A 153 8.07 1.41 -17.41
N LYS A 154 8.82 2.44 -17.04
CA LYS A 154 8.24 3.67 -16.52
C LYS A 154 7.54 4.39 -17.66
N ASN A 155 6.22 4.26 -17.73
CA ASN A 155 5.40 5.16 -18.55
C ASN A 155 5.32 6.50 -17.82
N GLU A 156 6.42 7.25 -17.85
CA GLU A 156 6.47 8.59 -17.30
C GLU A 156 5.62 9.50 -18.17
N ARG A 157 4.67 10.17 -17.52
CA ARG A 157 3.86 11.21 -18.16
C ARG A 157 4.09 12.49 -17.40
N ASP A 158 4.36 13.56 -18.13
CA ASP A 158 4.37 14.89 -17.54
C ASP A 158 2.94 15.25 -17.09
N LEU A 159 2.77 15.38 -15.77
CA LEU A 159 1.53 15.80 -15.12
C LEU A 159 1.67 17.20 -14.50
N SER A 160 2.64 18.01 -14.95
CA SER A 160 2.92 19.33 -14.37
C SER A 160 1.73 20.26 -14.47
N LYS A 161 0.99 20.22 -15.59
CA LYS A 161 -0.20 21.05 -15.80
C LYS A 161 -1.31 20.69 -14.81
N GLU A 162 -1.63 19.41 -14.70
CA GLU A 162 -2.65 18.92 -13.78
C GLU A 162 -2.22 19.12 -12.32
N SER A 163 -0.94 18.90 -12.01
CA SER A 163 -0.38 19.15 -10.68
C SER A 163 -0.50 20.62 -10.28
N PHE A 164 -0.13 21.54 -11.17
CA PHE A 164 -0.28 22.97 -10.96
C PHE A 164 -1.75 23.35 -10.72
N LEU A 165 -2.66 22.78 -11.52
CA LEU A 165 -4.09 23.05 -11.41
C LEU A 165 -4.66 22.57 -10.07
N LEU A 166 -4.30 21.36 -9.64
CA LEU A 166 -4.73 20.79 -8.35
C LEU A 166 -4.16 21.57 -7.16
N LEU A 167 -2.86 21.83 -7.14
CA LEU A 167 -2.19 22.59 -6.08
C LEU A 167 -2.78 24.01 -5.97
N SER A 168 -2.96 24.69 -7.11
CA SER A 168 -3.57 26.01 -7.15
C SER A 168 -5.00 25.98 -6.63
N CYS A 169 -5.80 24.96 -6.97
CA CYS A 169 -7.16 24.83 -6.47
C CYS A 169 -7.20 24.54 -4.96
N VAL A 170 -6.32 23.68 -4.43
CA VAL A 170 -6.17 23.42 -2.99
C VAL A 170 -5.89 24.73 -2.25
N LYS A 171 -4.95 25.53 -2.77
CA LYS A 171 -4.59 26.84 -2.24
C LYS A 171 -5.75 27.83 -2.29
N SER A 172 -6.44 27.95 -3.43
CA SER A 172 -7.60 28.84 -3.60
C SER A 172 -8.80 28.42 -2.72
N CYS A 173 -8.91 27.13 -2.39
CA CYS A 173 -9.90 26.63 -1.43
C CYS A 173 -9.49 26.84 0.05
N GLY A 174 -8.34 27.47 0.30
CA GLY A 174 -7.83 27.85 1.61
C GLY A 174 -7.21 26.70 2.43
N GLY A 175 -6.99 25.53 1.84
CA GLY A 175 -6.37 24.39 2.54
C GLY A 175 -7.18 23.87 3.75
N ARG A 176 -8.51 24.04 3.70
CA ARG A 176 -9.46 23.65 4.76
C ARG A 176 -10.32 22.45 4.38
N TRP A 177 -9.90 21.70 3.36
CA TRP A 177 -10.69 20.63 2.78
C TRP A 177 -9.81 19.44 2.44
N GLY A 178 -10.37 18.24 2.55
CA GLY A 178 -9.82 17.07 1.87
C GLY A 178 -9.95 17.20 0.35
N LEU A 179 -9.34 16.28 -0.40
CA LEU A 179 -9.29 16.34 -1.88
C LEU A 179 -10.66 16.46 -2.56
N ASN A 180 -11.76 16.04 -1.94
CA ASN A 180 -13.09 16.11 -2.56
C ASN A 180 -13.46 17.54 -3.00
N MET A 181 -13.25 18.56 -2.16
CA MET A 181 -13.64 19.94 -2.50
C MET A 181 -12.86 20.49 -3.71
N PRO A 182 -11.51 20.54 -3.71
CA PRO A 182 -10.78 21.04 -4.88
C PRO A 182 -11.05 20.20 -6.13
N VAL A 183 -11.22 18.87 -6.01
CA VAL A 183 -11.58 18.02 -7.16
C VAL A 183 -12.93 18.37 -7.73
N ASP A 184 -13.94 18.60 -6.89
CA ASP A 184 -15.27 18.99 -7.34
C ASP A 184 -15.26 20.37 -8.03
N VAL A 185 -14.48 21.32 -7.50
CA VAL A 185 -14.28 22.64 -8.12
C VAL A 185 -13.63 22.51 -9.50
N LEU A 186 -12.51 21.77 -9.60
CA LEU A 186 -11.82 21.55 -10.88
C LEU A 186 -12.72 20.89 -11.93
N ARG A 187 -13.57 19.96 -11.50
CA ARG A 187 -14.50 19.27 -12.40
C ARG A 187 -15.75 20.09 -12.73
N GLY A 188 -15.88 21.29 -12.18
CA GLY A 188 -16.97 22.22 -12.49
C GLY A 188 -18.26 21.96 -11.72
N SER A 189 -18.19 21.26 -10.58
CA SER A 189 -19.35 21.02 -9.72
C SER A 189 -19.95 22.34 -9.23
N ARG A 190 -21.27 22.35 -9.04
CA ARG A 190 -22.04 23.50 -8.52
C ARG A 190 -22.90 23.10 -7.32
N VAL A 191 -22.46 22.09 -6.56
CA VAL A 191 -23.13 21.72 -5.31
C VAL A 191 -23.23 22.95 -4.38
N LYS A 192 -24.30 23.03 -3.58
CA LYS A 192 -24.64 24.18 -2.73
C LYS A 192 -23.43 24.81 -2.04
N LYS A 193 -22.58 23.96 -1.43
CA LYS A 193 -21.39 24.36 -0.68
C LYS A 193 -20.31 25.06 -1.51
N ILE A 194 -20.15 24.72 -2.79
CA ILE A 194 -19.21 25.37 -3.71
C ILE A 194 -19.71 26.78 -4.05
N VAL A 195 -21.01 26.90 -4.37
CA VAL A 195 -21.65 28.17 -4.73
C VAL A 195 -21.66 29.14 -3.55
N GLU A 196 -22.01 28.66 -2.35
CA GLU A 196 -21.98 29.47 -1.12
C GLU A 196 -20.59 30.03 -0.79
N LYS A 197 -19.53 29.32 -1.17
CA LYS A 197 -18.14 29.75 -1.00
C LYS A 197 -17.59 30.53 -2.20
N ASN A 198 -18.41 30.78 -3.23
CA ASN A 198 -18.01 31.39 -4.50
C ASN A 198 -16.87 30.64 -5.22
N TYR A 199 -16.71 29.35 -4.95
CA TYR A 199 -15.68 28.53 -5.60
C TYR A 199 -16.02 28.21 -7.05
N ASP A 200 -17.29 28.35 -7.45
CA ASP A 200 -17.74 28.29 -8.84
C ASP A 200 -17.26 29.47 -9.70
N LYS A 201 -16.76 30.54 -9.06
CA LYS A 201 -16.21 31.73 -9.72
C LYS A 201 -14.68 31.71 -9.83
N LEU A 202 -14.02 30.67 -9.30
CA LEU A 202 -12.58 30.54 -9.36
C LEU A 202 -12.11 30.31 -10.81
N PRO A 203 -10.95 30.85 -11.24
CA PRO A 203 -10.45 30.68 -12.61
C PRO A 203 -10.28 29.22 -13.02
N MET A 204 -9.95 28.35 -12.05
CA MET A 204 -9.76 26.91 -12.24
C MET A 204 -11.06 26.09 -12.24
N HIS A 205 -12.23 26.70 -12.01
CA HIS A 205 -13.51 25.99 -12.07
C HIS A 205 -13.68 25.38 -13.45
N ALA A 206 -14.13 24.12 -13.51
CA ALA A 206 -14.35 23.38 -14.74
C ALA A 206 -13.11 23.12 -15.64
N MET A 207 -11.90 23.54 -15.26
CA MET A 207 -10.67 23.29 -16.04
C MET A 207 -10.16 21.84 -15.98
N GLY A 208 -10.71 21.00 -15.09
CA GLY A 208 -10.32 19.60 -14.89
C GLY A 208 -11.37 18.57 -15.31
N LYS A 209 -12.29 18.94 -16.21
CA LYS A 209 -13.40 18.09 -16.68
C LYS A 209 -12.96 16.83 -17.42
N ASP A 210 -11.79 16.87 -18.06
CA ASP A 210 -11.26 15.79 -18.89
C ASP A 210 -10.92 14.53 -18.09
N TYR A 211 -10.82 14.65 -16.76
CA TYR A 211 -10.49 13.52 -15.88
C TYR A 211 -11.60 13.23 -14.86
N PRO A 212 -11.82 11.95 -14.52
CA PRO A 212 -12.77 11.56 -13.49
C PRO A 212 -12.25 11.91 -12.08
N PRO A 213 -13.11 11.96 -11.04
CA PRO A 213 -12.71 12.32 -9.68
C PRO A 213 -11.59 11.43 -9.13
N ASN A 214 -11.66 10.14 -9.42
CA ASN A 214 -10.70 9.16 -8.91
C ASN A 214 -9.30 9.35 -9.51
N TRP A 215 -9.21 9.91 -10.73
CA TRP A 215 -7.95 10.26 -11.35
C TRP A 215 -7.30 11.44 -10.62
N TRP A 216 -8.06 12.51 -10.37
CA TRP A 216 -7.58 13.66 -9.59
C TRP A 216 -7.19 13.29 -8.16
N LYS A 217 -7.96 12.42 -7.51
CA LYS A 217 -7.61 11.89 -6.18
C LYS A 217 -6.31 11.10 -6.20
N ALA A 218 -6.08 10.30 -7.25
CA ALA A 218 -4.83 9.56 -7.42
C ALA A 218 -3.64 10.51 -7.61
N LEU A 219 -3.79 11.57 -8.42
CA LEU A 219 -2.77 12.62 -8.56
C LEU A 219 -2.50 13.31 -7.21
N GLY A 220 -3.55 13.66 -6.45
CA GLY A 220 -3.39 14.21 -5.10
C GLY A 220 -2.61 13.29 -4.17
N SER A 221 -2.89 11.98 -4.18
CA SER A 221 -2.12 10.98 -3.43
C SER A 221 -0.66 10.91 -3.87
N LEU A 222 -0.38 11.02 -5.17
CA LEU A 222 0.99 11.05 -5.70
C LEU A 222 1.75 12.29 -5.20
N LEU A 223 1.12 13.46 -5.26
CA LEU A 223 1.69 14.72 -4.77
C LEU A 223 1.96 14.67 -3.25
N MET A 224 1.08 14.06 -2.48
CA MET A 224 1.29 13.83 -1.04
C MET A 224 2.47 12.88 -0.78
N ALA A 225 2.56 11.79 -1.54
CA ALA A 225 3.67 10.84 -1.41
C ALA A 225 5.05 11.46 -1.71
N HIS A 226 5.09 12.46 -2.60
CA HIS A 226 6.30 13.22 -2.94
C HIS A 226 6.51 14.49 -2.07
N GLY A 227 5.63 14.77 -1.12
CA GLY A 227 5.76 15.90 -0.20
C GLY A 227 5.35 17.26 -0.77
N TYR A 228 4.71 17.32 -1.94
CA TYR A 228 4.16 18.56 -2.51
C TYR A 228 2.82 18.97 -1.88
N LEU A 229 2.12 18.02 -1.27
CA LEU A 229 0.89 18.23 -0.50
C LEU A 229 1.03 17.56 0.86
N LYS A 230 0.41 18.15 1.88
CA LYS A 230 0.35 17.56 3.22
C LYS A 230 -1.10 17.36 3.64
N GLU A 231 -1.45 16.12 3.99
CA GLU A 231 -2.71 15.83 4.66
C GLU A 231 -2.53 16.04 6.17
N THR A 232 -3.43 16.82 6.77
CA THR A 232 -3.53 16.98 8.22
C THR A 232 -4.91 16.55 8.70
N VAL A 233 -4.96 15.91 9.87
CA VAL A 233 -6.22 15.55 10.51
C VAL A 233 -6.49 16.57 11.62
N SER A 234 -7.62 17.25 11.55
CA SER A 234 -8.09 18.19 12.58
C SER A 234 -9.57 17.89 12.86
N ASP A 235 -9.94 17.68 14.13
CA ASP A 235 -11.32 17.43 14.56
C ASP A 235 -12.04 16.31 13.79
N GLY A 236 -11.31 15.25 13.41
CA GLY A 236 -11.84 14.11 12.63
C GLY A 236 -11.97 14.37 11.13
N PHE A 237 -11.65 15.57 10.64
CA PHE A 237 -11.65 15.91 9.22
C PHE A 237 -10.24 15.87 8.63
N ARG A 238 -10.13 15.29 7.43
CA ARG A 238 -8.90 15.32 6.63
C ARG A 238 -8.84 16.61 5.82
N LEU A 239 -7.74 17.35 5.95
CA LEU A 239 -7.46 18.62 5.30
C LEU A 239 -6.20 18.47 4.45
N VAL A 240 -6.18 19.04 3.25
CA VAL A 240 -5.00 19.04 2.39
C VAL A 240 -4.50 20.47 2.22
N ARG A 241 -3.19 20.67 2.43
CA ARG A 241 -2.50 21.96 2.33
C ARG A 241 -1.22 21.84 1.51
#